data_AF-A0AA38NMH6-F1
#
_entry.id   AF-A0AA38NMH6-F1
#
_cell.length_a   1.000
_cell.length_b   1.000
_cell.length_c   1.000
_cell.angle_alpha   90.00
_cell.angle_beta   90.00
_cell.angle_gamma   90.00
#
_symmetry.space_group_name_H-M   'P 1'
#
loop_
_entity.id
_entity.type
_entity.pdbx_description
1 polymer ?
#
loop_
_entity_poly.entity_id
_entity_poly.type
_entity_poly.pdbx_seq_one_letter_code
_entity_poly.pdbx_strand_id
1 'polypeptide(L)'
;HVAPHETILQMSSDPLTLFSSITLLGLTSLDNRDCPITLNRGQSFPAKRYSADEEGRAPVHEQRWDAISPPVDRLHADLQITDQLSEGRLGQVFAARLVSLRKSIHGQTLPNGCIPLPSQFCIKLAKPEYIRSLAREAWFYEQLSKDGYPGAITPVCFGFFACRLPENVQVRSWLSIEIEPEEPLDVPEGEEPIYDFYNDDEEGCDCYFDDGRRSHLDSPWHLQQWKARTDRSPFVGILIMLRPCNRKGLRSRFRRLRTKFRVWERWL
;
A
#
# COMPACT_ATOMS: atom_id res chain seq x y z
N HIS A 1 18.26 44.47 8.75
CA HIS A 1 18.32 43.00 8.67
C HIS A 1 16.92 42.44 8.85
N VAL A 2 16.22 42.18 7.74
CA VAL A 2 14.91 41.51 7.74
C VAL A 2 15.17 40.10 7.24
N ALA A 3 14.82 39.10 8.06
CA ALA A 3 14.95 37.69 7.71
C ALA A 3 14.09 37.38 6.47
N PRO A 4 14.56 36.54 5.54
CA PRO A 4 13.75 36.19 4.39
C PRO A 4 12.57 35.35 4.88
N HIS A 5 11.37 35.84 4.57
CA HIS A 5 10.14 35.07 4.65
C HIS A 5 10.33 33.77 3.84
N GLU A 6 10.44 32.64 4.55
CA GLU A 6 10.20 31.32 3.96
C GLU A 6 8.77 31.33 3.42
N THR A 7 8.65 31.59 2.12
CA THR A 7 7.41 31.42 1.40
C THR A 7 7.20 29.91 1.31
N ILE A 8 6.45 29.36 2.27
CA ILE A 8 5.93 28.01 2.22
C ILE A 8 5.02 27.97 0.98
N LEU A 9 5.54 27.46 -0.14
CA LEU A 9 4.72 27.02 -1.25
C LEU A 9 3.82 25.91 -0.70
N GLN A 10 2.59 26.30 -0.40
CA GLN A 10 1.51 25.43 0.01
C GLN A 10 1.27 24.44 -1.13
N MET A 11 1.77 23.20 -0.99
CA MET A 11 1.51 22.15 -1.96
C MET A 11 0.02 21.84 -1.97
N SER A 12 -0.64 22.22 -3.06
CA SER A 12 -2.02 21.84 -3.37
C SER A 12 -2.11 20.48 -4.09
N SER A 13 -1.04 19.68 -4.09
CA SER A 13 -1.04 18.37 -4.75
C SER A 13 -1.36 17.28 -3.74
N ASP A 14 -2.49 16.61 -3.96
CA ASP A 14 -2.91 15.42 -3.22
C ASP A 14 -1.79 14.35 -3.26
N PRO A 15 -1.29 13.88 -2.09
CA PRO A 15 -0.28 12.81 -1.98
C PRO A 15 -0.59 11.57 -2.82
N LEU A 16 -1.87 11.21 -2.96
CA LEU A 16 -2.29 10.04 -3.71
C LEU A 16 -2.09 10.19 -5.23
N THR A 17 -1.94 11.41 -5.73
CA THR A 17 -1.76 11.73 -7.16
C THR A 17 -0.32 12.11 -7.52
N LEU A 18 0.59 12.11 -6.53
CA LEU A 18 1.91 12.71 -6.67
C LEU A 18 2.88 11.86 -7.51
N PHE A 19 2.93 10.55 -7.24
CA PHE A 19 3.89 9.64 -7.87
C PHE A 19 3.18 8.67 -8.82
N SER A 20 3.69 8.55 -10.03
CA SER A 20 3.30 7.50 -10.98
C SER A 20 4.13 6.23 -10.80
N SER A 21 5.34 6.38 -10.25
CA SER A 21 6.32 5.32 -10.13
C SER A 21 7.39 5.67 -9.10
N ILE A 22 8.15 4.66 -8.69
CA ILE A 22 9.23 4.77 -7.72
C ILE A 22 10.36 3.81 -8.09
N THR A 23 11.58 4.08 -7.63
CA THR A 23 12.67 3.11 -7.61
C THR A 23 13.13 2.90 -6.17
N LEU A 24 13.14 1.64 -5.72
CA LEU A 24 13.63 1.25 -4.42
C LEU A 24 15.06 0.73 -4.49
N LEU A 25 15.90 1.28 -3.61
CA LEU A 25 17.28 0.85 -3.39
C LEU A 25 17.36 0.08 -2.07
N GLY A 26 18.09 -1.04 -2.09
CA GLY A 26 18.40 -1.86 -0.91
C GLY A 26 17.35 -2.91 -0.51
N LEU A 27 16.24 -3.03 -1.27
CA LEU A 27 15.22 -4.05 -1.01
C LEU A 27 15.55 -5.41 -1.67
N THR A 28 16.10 -5.36 -2.87
CA THR A 28 16.30 -6.52 -3.74
C THR A 28 17.77 -6.77 -4.05
N SER A 29 18.08 -8.02 -4.37
CA SER A 29 19.40 -8.42 -4.84
C SER A 29 19.34 -9.33 -6.06
N LEU A 30 20.36 -9.19 -6.91
CA LEU A 30 20.66 -10.06 -8.03
C LEU A 30 22.07 -10.62 -7.82
N ASP A 31 22.23 -11.95 -7.81
CA ASP A 31 23.52 -12.62 -7.55
C ASP A 31 24.23 -12.07 -6.29
N ASN A 32 23.45 -11.90 -5.21
CA ASN A 32 23.88 -11.32 -3.92
C ASN A 32 24.31 -9.84 -3.95
N ARG A 33 24.18 -9.14 -5.09
CA ARG A 33 24.46 -7.71 -5.21
C ARG A 33 23.18 -6.90 -5.12
N ASP A 34 23.25 -5.74 -4.48
CA ASP A 34 22.13 -4.79 -4.42
C ASP A 34 21.69 -4.43 -5.84
N CYS A 35 20.39 -4.61 -6.11
CA CYS A 35 19.79 -4.28 -7.39
C CYS A 35 18.58 -3.36 -7.15
N PRO A 36 18.52 -2.16 -7.77
CA PRO A 36 17.34 -1.33 -7.70
C PRO A 36 16.15 -1.99 -8.38
N ILE A 37 14.95 -1.80 -7.84
CA ILE A 37 13.71 -2.17 -8.52
C ILE A 37 12.81 -0.98 -8.72
N THR A 38 12.26 -0.86 -9.93
CA THR A 38 11.26 0.14 -10.27
C THR A 38 9.88 -0.46 -10.12
N LEU A 39 9.00 0.23 -9.39
CA LEU A 39 7.61 -0.12 -9.21
C LEU A 39 6.72 0.97 -9.78
N ASN A 40 5.64 0.56 -10.44
CA ASN A 40 4.64 1.48 -10.96
C ASN A 40 3.49 1.59 -9.96
N ARG A 41 2.80 2.73 -10.01
CA ARG A 41 1.57 2.92 -9.24
C ARG A 41 0.57 1.83 -9.64
N GLY A 42 0.17 1.02 -8.66
CA GLY A 42 -0.88 0.03 -8.81
C GLY A 42 -2.25 0.61 -8.48
N GLN A 43 -3.29 0.02 -9.05
CA GLN A 43 -4.65 0.24 -8.58
C GLN A 43 -4.80 -0.39 -7.19
N SER A 44 -5.55 0.22 -6.28
CA SER A 44 -5.91 -0.43 -5.01
C SER A 44 -7.02 -1.46 -5.23
N PHE A 45 -7.37 -2.23 -4.19
CA PHE A 45 -8.42 -3.24 -4.27
C PHE A 45 -9.63 -2.83 -3.42
N PRO A 46 -10.75 -2.38 -4.02
CA PRO A 46 -11.92 -1.97 -3.27
C PRO A 46 -12.64 -3.16 -2.64
N ALA A 47 -13.37 -2.94 -1.54
CA ALA A 47 -14.26 -3.94 -0.96
C ALA A 47 -15.58 -4.05 -1.71
N LYS A 48 -16.26 -5.21 -1.64
CA LYS A 48 -17.70 -5.23 -1.96
C LYS A 48 -18.45 -4.38 -0.93
N ARG A 49 -19.55 -3.77 -1.35
CA ARG A 49 -20.39 -2.97 -0.47
C ARG A 49 -21.30 -3.90 0.31
N TYR A 50 -21.27 -3.83 1.64
CA TYR A 50 -22.14 -4.63 2.49
C TYR A 50 -23.52 -3.98 2.62
N SER A 51 -24.60 -4.75 2.41
CA SER A 51 -25.97 -4.35 2.69
C SER A 51 -26.40 -4.90 4.05
N ALA A 52 -26.12 -4.13 5.10
CA ALA A 52 -26.55 -4.49 6.46
C ALA A 52 -28.05 -4.24 6.69
N ASP A 53 -28.71 -3.50 5.80
CA ASP A 53 -30.08 -3.09 6.01
C ASP A 53 -31.06 -4.08 5.40
N GLU A 54 -31.98 -4.56 6.23
CA GLU A 54 -33.08 -5.44 5.81
C GLU A 54 -34.00 -4.78 4.77
N GLU A 55 -33.87 -3.46 4.59
CA GLU A 55 -34.65 -2.64 3.66
C GLU A 55 -33.95 -2.43 2.31
N GLY A 56 -32.70 -2.91 2.14
CA GLY A 56 -31.95 -2.86 0.88
C GLY A 56 -31.70 -1.44 0.36
N ARG A 57 -31.55 -0.45 1.24
CA ARG A 57 -31.24 0.93 0.85
C ARG A 57 -29.74 1.06 0.60
N ALA A 58 -29.39 1.72 -0.49
CA ALA A 58 -28.00 2.00 -0.80
C ALA A 58 -27.35 2.85 0.32
N PRO A 59 -26.10 2.55 0.73
CA PRO A 59 -25.36 3.41 1.65
C PRO A 59 -25.26 4.84 1.11
N VAL A 60 -25.60 5.83 1.95
CA VAL A 60 -25.89 7.25 1.62
C VAL A 60 -24.71 8.05 1.01
N HIS A 61 -23.52 7.46 0.87
CA HIS A 61 -22.34 8.13 0.30
C HIS A 61 -21.88 7.45 -1.01
N GLU A 62 -22.37 8.01 -2.13
CA GLU A 62 -22.60 7.29 -3.38
C GLU A 62 -21.56 7.50 -4.50
N GLN A 63 -20.39 8.13 -4.31
CA GLN A 63 -19.52 8.47 -5.46
C GLN A 63 -18.05 8.07 -5.36
N ARG A 64 -17.60 7.46 -4.25
CA ARG A 64 -16.15 7.36 -3.96
C ARG A 64 -15.62 5.97 -3.64
N TRP A 65 -16.49 4.97 -3.61
CA TRP A 65 -16.14 3.59 -3.24
C TRP A 65 -15.14 2.94 -4.20
N ASP A 66 -15.12 3.37 -5.45
CA ASP A 66 -14.19 2.83 -6.44
C ASP A 66 -12.73 3.21 -6.11
N ALA A 67 -11.81 2.34 -6.51
CA ALA A 67 -10.38 2.59 -6.41
C ALA A 67 -10.00 3.85 -7.21
N ILE A 68 -9.04 4.63 -6.69
CA ILE A 68 -8.49 5.75 -7.46
C ILE A 68 -7.71 5.20 -8.65
N SER A 69 -7.96 5.76 -9.83
CA SER A 69 -7.17 5.45 -11.02
C SER A 69 -5.70 5.85 -10.80
N PRO A 70 -4.73 4.95 -11.06
CA PRO A 70 -3.31 5.26 -10.93
C PRO A 70 -2.92 6.53 -11.71
N PRO A 71 -2.27 7.53 -11.09
CA PRO A 71 -1.67 8.65 -11.81
C PRO A 71 -0.74 8.22 -12.95
N VAL A 72 -0.99 8.75 -14.15
CA VAL A 72 -0.13 8.59 -15.34
C VAL A 72 0.74 9.84 -15.51
N ASP A 73 1.98 9.64 -15.98
CA ASP A 73 2.95 10.72 -16.28
C ASP A 73 3.18 11.72 -15.14
N ARG A 74 3.14 11.21 -13.91
CA ARG A 74 3.50 11.95 -12.69
C ARG A 74 4.94 11.67 -12.27
N LEU A 75 5.34 12.27 -11.15
CA LEU A 75 6.70 12.22 -10.65
C LEU A 75 7.16 10.78 -10.38
N HIS A 76 8.48 10.62 -10.44
CA HIS A 76 9.18 9.41 -10.07
C HIS A 76 10.09 9.69 -8.87
N ALA A 77 10.01 8.86 -7.83
CA ALA A 77 10.85 9.01 -6.63
C ALA A 77 11.85 7.87 -6.49
N ASP A 78 13.12 8.20 -6.26
CA ASP A 78 14.14 7.25 -5.86
C ASP A 78 14.22 7.22 -4.34
N LEU A 79 13.92 6.05 -3.74
CA LEU A 79 13.89 5.86 -2.30
C LEU A 79 14.92 4.81 -1.88
N GLN A 80 15.65 5.09 -0.81
CA GLN A 80 16.61 4.16 -0.22
C GLN A 80 16.02 3.59 1.08
N ILE A 81 15.86 2.27 1.13
CA ILE A 81 15.54 1.55 2.35
C ILE A 81 16.70 1.70 3.34
N THR A 82 16.38 1.98 4.62
CA THR A 82 17.37 2.12 5.69
C THR A 82 17.22 1.06 6.75
N ASP A 83 16.11 1.06 7.49
CA ASP A 83 15.92 0.25 8.69
C ASP A 83 14.60 -0.52 8.61
N GLN A 84 14.57 -1.75 9.09
CA GLN A 84 13.31 -2.44 9.36
C GLN A 84 12.71 -1.89 10.67
N LEU A 85 11.48 -1.40 10.60
CA LEU A 85 10.76 -0.79 11.71
C LEU A 85 9.86 -1.79 12.45
N SER A 86 9.24 -2.71 11.70
CA SER A 86 8.35 -3.73 12.25
C SER A 86 8.10 -4.86 11.24
N GLU A 87 7.53 -5.95 11.74
CA GLU A 87 7.01 -7.07 10.98
C GLU A 87 5.66 -7.49 11.56
N GLY A 88 4.72 -7.87 10.69
CA GLY A 88 3.40 -8.39 11.06
C GLY A 88 2.94 -9.43 10.04
N ARG A 89 1.68 -9.88 10.16
CA ARG A 89 1.13 -10.97 9.33
C ARG A 89 1.26 -10.65 7.84
N LEU A 90 0.76 -9.49 7.44
CA LEU A 90 0.66 -9.09 6.03
C LEU A 90 2.01 -8.69 5.40
N GLY A 91 3.03 -8.36 6.20
CA GLY A 91 4.22 -7.71 5.66
C GLY A 91 5.19 -7.13 6.66
N GLN A 92 6.25 -6.56 6.12
CA GLN A 92 7.32 -5.89 6.84
C GLN A 92 7.28 -4.39 6.58
N VAL A 93 7.62 -3.58 7.56
CA VAL A 93 7.64 -2.12 7.44
C VAL A 93 9.06 -1.63 7.58
N PHE A 94 9.48 -0.79 6.64
CA PHE A 94 10.79 -0.20 6.55
C PHE A 94 10.74 1.32 6.63
N ALA A 95 11.79 1.91 7.17
CA ALA A 95 12.12 3.30 6.93
C ALA A 95 12.77 3.43 5.56
N ALA A 96 12.44 4.53 4.87
CA ALA A 96 13.12 4.91 3.65
C ALA A 96 13.42 6.41 3.63
N ARG A 97 14.47 6.80 2.91
CA ARG A 97 14.81 8.20 2.65
C ARG A 97 14.63 8.55 1.17
N LEU A 98 14.20 9.77 0.89
CA LEU A 98 14.21 10.32 -0.47
C LEU A 98 15.65 10.54 -0.92
N VAL A 99 16.03 9.95 -2.05
CA VAL A 99 17.33 10.17 -2.69
C VAL A 99 17.22 11.22 -3.78
N SER A 100 16.21 11.07 -4.64
CA SER A 100 16.05 11.89 -5.84
C SER A 100 14.59 11.93 -6.27
N LEU A 101 14.20 13.02 -6.94
CA LEU A 101 12.87 13.21 -7.51
C LEU A 101 13.01 13.57 -8.98
N ARG A 102 12.27 12.89 -9.85
CA ARG A 102 12.39 13.01 -11.31
C ARG A 102 11.02 13.25 -11.94
N LYS A 103 10.99 13.89 -13.11
CA LYS A 103 9.73 14.12 -13.85
C LYS A 103 9.08 12.81 -14.34
N SER A 104 9.89 11.78 -14.58
CA SER A 104 9.47 10.43 -14.99
C SER A 104 10.62 9.44 -14.72
N ILE A 105 10.41 8.13 -14.99
CA ILE A 105 11.41 7.06 -14.79
C ILE A 105 12.72 7.32 -15.55
N HIS A 106 12.67 8.00 -16.70
CA HIS A 106 13.85 8.37 -17.49
C HIS A 106 14.01 9.90 -17.60
N GLY A 107 13.25 10.64 -16.80
CA GLY A 107 13.20 12.09 -16.84
C GLY A 107 14.34 12.75 -16.07
N GLN A 108 14.46 14.06 -16.27
CA GLN A 108 15.41 14.89 -15.55
C GLN A 108 15.11 14.92 -14.05
N THR A 109 16.16 14.85 -13.24
CA THR A 109 16.10 15.10 -11.79
C THR A 109 15.73 16.53 -11.51
N LEU A 110 14.74 16.72 -10.64
CA LEU A 110 14.30 18.01 -10.18
C LEU A 110 15.28 18.58 -9.16
N PRO A 111 15.50 19.91 -9.14
CA PRO A 111 16.29 20.55 -8.09
C PRO A 111 15.73 20.25 -6.69
N ASN A 112 16.62 20.07 -5.72
CA ASN A 112 16.24 19.87 -4.33
C ASN A 112 15.37 21.04 -3.84
N GLY A 113 14.28 20.72 -3.14
CA GLY A 113 13.36 21.72 -2.60
C GLY A 113 12.38 22.33 -3.62
N CYS A 114 12.43 21.93 -4.90
CA CYS A 114 11.45 22.39 -5.89
C CYS A 114 10.01 21.96 -5.53
N ILE A 115 9.87 20.86 -4.78
CA ILE A 115 8.61 20.32 -4.29
C ILE A 115 8.81 20.00 -2.80
N PRO A 116 8.03 20.59 -1.87
CA PRO A 116 8.21 20.34 -0.44
C PRO A 116 7.70 18.95 -0.04
N LEU A 117 8.55 17.94 -0.26
CA LEU A 117 8.33 16.55 0.15
C LEU A 117 9.02 16.22 1.47
N PRO A 118 8.48 15.26 2.22
CA PRO A 118 9.20 14.72 3.37
C PRO A 118 10.50 14.04 2.91
N SER A 119 11.55 14.16 3.71
CA SER A 119 12.81 13.46 3.48
C SER A 119 12.76 11.98 3.87
N GLN A 120 11.74 11.58 4.63
CA GLN A 120 11.58 10.23 5.16
C GLN A 120 10.17 9.67 4.92
N PHE A 121 10.15 8.40 4.56
CA PHE A 121 8.96 7.62 4.28
C PHE A 121 8.95 6.34 5.12
N CYS A 122 7.75 5.79 5.29
CA CYS A 122 7.54 4.42 5.72
C CYS A 122 7.09 3.60 4.51
N ILE A 123 7.72 2.45 4.30
CA ILE A 123 7.39 1.52 3.23
C ILE A 123 6.91 0.22 3.86
N LYS A 124 5.65 -0.15 3.63
CA LYS A 124 5.14 -1.47 3.98
C LYS A 124 5.28 -2.37 2.77
N LEU A 125 6.09 -3.41 2.89
CA LEU A 125 6.29 -4.47 1.90
C LEU A 125 5.35 -5.63 2.24
N ALA A 126 4.52 -6.04 1.28
CA ALA A 126 3.72 -7.25 1.44
C ALA A 126 4.60 -8.49 1.47
N LYS A 127 4.22 -9.51 2.25
CA LYS A 127 4.70 -10.87 1.97
C LYS A 127 4.06 -11.35 0.65
N PRO A 128 4.67 -12.30 -0.08
CA PRO A 128 4.19 -12.73 -1.39
C PRO A 128 2.71 -13.15 -1.40
N GLU A 129 2.26 -13.72 -0.30
CA GLU A 129 0.91 -14.26 -0.13
C GLU A 129 -0.13 -13.14 0.05
N TYR A 130 0.25 -11.98 0.60
CA TYR A 130 -0.66 -10.93 1.08
C TYR A 130 -0.64 -9.63 0.26
N ILE A 131 -0.27 -9.71 -1.02
CA ILE A 131 -0.18 -8.53 -1.90
C ILE A 131 -1.57 -7.92 -2.12
N ARG A 132 -2.60 -8.76 -2.31
CA ARG A 132 -3.98 -8.31 -2.51
C ARG A 132 -4.50 -7.68 -1.22
N SER A 133 -4.13 -8.21 -0.06
CA SER A 133 -4.37 -7.59 1.23
C SER A 133 -3.78 -6.20 1.37
N LEU A 134 -2.55 -6.02 0.90
CA LEU A 134 -1.93 -4.69 0.91
C LEU A 134 -2.62 -3.73 -0.07
N ALA A 135 -3.10 -4.22 -1.22
CA ALA A 135 -3.91 -3.44 -2.16
C ALA A 135 -5.27 -3.03 -1.54
N ARG A 136 -5.88 -3.90 -0.72
CA ARG A 136 -7.12 -3.60 0.04
C ARG A 136 -6.88 -2.56 1.11
N GLU A 137 -5.79 -2.66 1.85
CA GLU A 137 -5.38 -1.65 2.82
C GLU A 137 -5.11 -0.30 2.14
N ALA A 138 -4.49 -0.29 0.95
CA ALA A 138 -4.28 0.94 0.19
C ALA A 138 -5.60 1.62 -0.17
N TRP A 139 -6.60 0.85 -0.61
CA TRP A 139 -7.93 1.36 -0.92
C TRP A 139 -8.56 2.01 0.31
N PHE A 140 -8.44 1.38 1.49
CA PHE A 140 -8.93 1.96 2.72
C PHE A 140 -8.30 3.33 3.01
N TYR A 141 -6.99 3.50 2.82
CA TYR A 141 -6.35 4.81 2.97
C TYR A 141 -6.82 5.83 1.93
N GLU A 142 -7.17 5.41 0.72
CA GLU A 142 -7.78 6.29 -0.28
C GLU A 142 -9.14 6.81 0.21
N GLN A 143 -10.00 5.93 0.72
CA GLN A 143 -11.31 6.33 1.27
C GLN A 143 -11.15 7.28 2.47
N LEU A 144 -10.26 6.94 3.40
CA LEU A 144 -9.94 7.79 4.54
C LEU A 144 -9.48 9.20 4.14
N SER A 145 -8.72 9.31 3.04
CA SER A 145 -8.19 10.58 2.54
C SER A 145 -9.27 11.41 1.84
N LYS A 146 -10.20 10.78 1.11
CA LYS A 146 -11.30 11.45 0.40
C LYS A 146 -12.38 11.97 1.33
N ASP A 147 -12.79 11.16 2.30
CA ASP A 147 -13.99 11.41 3.08
C ASP A 147 -13.72 12.16 4.39
N GLY A 148 -12.44 12.30 4.77
CA GLY A 148 -12.03 13.18 5.85
C GLY A 148 -12.75 12.85 7.15
N TYR A 149 -12.60 11.62 7.64
CA TYR A 149 -13.30 11.17 8.84
C TYR A 149 -12.93 12.01 10.07
N PRO A 150 -13.87 12.76 10.66
CA PRO A 150 -13.57 13.61 11.80
C PRO A 150 -13.11 12.77 12.98
N GLY A 151 -11.98 13.15 13.58
CA GLY A 151 -11.39 12.47 14.74
C GLY A 151 -10.48 11.28 14.40
N ALA A 152 -10.33 10.90 13.13
CA ALA A 152 -9.35 9.91 12.70
C ALA A 152 -8.00 10.59 12.39
N ILE A 153 -6.92 10.06 12.97
CA ILE A 153 -5.56 10.39 12.51
C ILE A 153 -5.22 9.40 11.43
N THR A 154 -5.31 9.83 10.18
CA THR A 154 -5.04 8.99 9.01
C THR A 154 -3.58 9.18 8.58
N PRO A 155 -2.82 8.10 8.34
CA PRO A 155 -1.50 8.22 7.74
C PRO A 155 -1.61 8.87 6.37
N VAL A 156 -0.71 9.81 6.07
CA VAL A 156 -0.62 10.35 4.70
C VAL A 156 -0.07 9.25 3.81
N CYS A 157 -0.93 8.72 2.96
CA CYS A 157 -0.63 7.65 2.02
C CYS A 157 -0.24 8.24 0.66
N PHE A 158 0.89 7.79 0.12
CA PHE A 158 1.32 8.08 -1.25
C PHE A 158 0.91 6.96 -2.22
N GLY A 159 0.31 5.90 -1.68
CA GLY A 159 -0.39 4.83 -2.37
C GLY A 159 0.40 3.55 -2.60
N PHE A 160 -0.22 2.67 -3.37
CA PHE A 160 0.22 1.30 -3.62
C PHE A 160 1.02 1.20 -4.91
N PHE A 161 2.15 0.51 -4.84
CA PHE A 161 3.05 0.31 -5.97
C PHE A 161 3.36 -1.17 -6.11
N ALA A 162 3.36 -1.65 -7.34
CA ALA A 162 3.64 -3.04 -7.61
C ALA A 162 4.46 -3.21 -8.89
N CYS A 163 5.22 -4.31 -8.94
CA CYS A 163 5.82 -4.80 -10.18
C CYS A 163 6.02 -6.31 -10.12
N ARG A 164 6.17 -6.92 -11.30
CA ARG A 164 6.65 -8.28 -11.44
C ARG A 164 8.18 -8.27 -11.33
N LEU A 165 8.76 -9.13 -10.50
CA LEU A 165 10.21 -9.27 -10.45
C LEU A 165 10.72 -10.19 -11.56
N PRO A 166 11.92 -9.90 -12.10
CA PRO A 166 12.68 -10.86 -12.89
C PRO A 166 12.98 -12.14 -12.09
N GLU A 167 13.06 -13.29 -12.76
CA GLU A 167 13.22 -14.61 -12.14
C GLU A 167 14.47 -14.74 -11.26
N ASN A 168 15.51 -13.96 -11.56
CA ASN A 168 16.80 -13.97 -10.86
C ASN A 168 16.91 -12.89 -9.76
N VAL A 169 15.88 -12.05 -9.58
CA VAL A 169 15.88 -11.02 -8.55
C VAL A 169 15.17 -11.53 -7.31
N GLN A 170 15.85 -11.43 -6.17
CA GLN A 170 15.35 -11.86 -4.88
C GLN A 170 15.04 -10.67 -3.98
N VAL A 171 13.97 -10.79 -3.19
CA VAL A 171 13.67 -9.83 -2.11
C VAL A 171 14.34 -10.34 -0.84
N ARG A 172 15.33 -9.59 -0.34
CA ARG A 172 16.15 -10.03 0.80
C ARG A 172 15.32 -10.35 2.03
N SER A 173 14.33 -9.51 2.31
CA SER A 173 13.53 -9.61 3.51
C SER A 173 12.57 -10.80 3.52
N TRP A 174 12.31 -11.41 2.36
CA TRP A 174 11.55 -12.66 2.27
C TRP A 174 12.41 -13.90 2.54
N LEU A 175 13.73 -13.82 2.32
CA LEU A 175 14.65 -14.94 2.59
C LEU A 175 14.76 -15.25 4.09
N SER A 176 14.41 -14.30 4.96
CA SER A 176 14.44 -14.43 6.42
C SER A 176 13.07 -14.76 7.02
N ILE A 177 12.01 -14.92 6.22
CA ILE A 177 10.69 -15.26 6.74
C ILE A 177 10.67 -16.77 6.99
N GLU A 178 10.66 -17.15 8.26
CA GLU A 178 10.22 -18.49 8.65
C GLU A 178 8.72 -18.56 8.36
N ILE A 179 8.36 -19.29 7.30
CA ILE A 179 6.97 -19.60 7.01
C ILE A 179 6.58 -20.66 8.03
N GLU A 180 6.08 -20.24 9.19
CA GLU A 180 5.28 -21.13 10.02
C GLU A 180 4.02 -21.43 9.20
N PRO A 181 3.79 -22.68 8.77
CA PRO A 181 2.56 -23.01 8.08
C PRO A 181 1.42 -22.77 9.07
N GLU A 182 0.65 -21.70 8.89
CA GLU A 182 -0.66 -21.60 9.52
C GLU A 182 -1.42 -22.84 9.02
N GLU A 183 -1.85 -23.70 9.95
CA GLU A 183 -2.68 -24.85 9.60
C GLU A 183 -3.90 -24.31 8.85
N PRO A 184 -4.07 -24.66 7.57
CA PRO A 184 -5.20 -24.16 6.81
C PRO A 184 -6.48 -24.61 7.52
N LEU A 185 -7.29 -23.66 7.96
CA LEU A 185 -8.62 -23.96 8.49
C LEU A 185 -9.41 -24.66 7.37
N ASP A 186 -9.72 -25.94 7.58
CA ASP A 186 -10.66 -26.73 6.78
C ASP A 186 -10.47 -26.69 5.25
N VAL A 187 -9.22 -26.73 4.74
CA VAL A 187 -9.00 -26.88 3.29
C VAL A 187 -9.28 -28.34 2.89
N PRO A 188 -10.21 -28.60 1.94
CA PRO A 188 -10.48 -29.95 1.46
C PRO A 188 -9.21 -30.63 0.94
N GLU A 189 -9.11 -31.94 1.14
CA GLU A 189 -7.97 -32.72 0.68
C GLU A 189 -7.82 -32.57 -0.85
N GLY A 190 -6.72 -31.95 -1.30
CA GLY A 190 -6.41 -31.71 -2.70
C GLY A 190 -6.54 -30.26 -3.19
N GLU A 191 -6.97 -29.33 -2.32
CA GLU A 191 -7.02 -27.90 -2.66
C GLU A 191 -5.81 -27.13 -2.11
N GLU A 192 -5.31 -26.15 -2.86
CA GLU A 192 -4.24 -25.26 -2.39
C GLU A 192 -4.82 -24.17 -1.48
N PRO A 193 -4.23 -23.90 -0.31
CA PRO A 193 -4.73 -22.86 0.60
C PRO A 193 -4.68 -21.47 -0.06
N ILE A 194 -5.80 -20.77 -0.04
CA ILE A 194 -5.89 -19.37 -0.49
C ILE A 194 -5.60 -18.46 0.72
N TYR A 195 -4.34 -18.05 0.86
CA TYR A 195 -3.87 -17.25 2.01
C TYR A 195 -4.51 -15.85 2.12
N ASP A 196 -4.98 -15.28 1.02
CA ASP A 196 -5.47 -13.89 0.93
C ASP A 196 -6.93 -13.87 0.45
N PHE A 197 -7.76 -14.69 1.10
CA PHE A 197 -9.20 -14.80 0.88
C PHE A 197 -9.96 -13.82 1.78
N TYR A 198 -10.99 -13.18 1.22
CA TYR A 198 -11.92 -12.33 1.96
C TYR A 198 -13.32 -12.92 1.93
N ASN A 199 -14.11 -12.64 2.97
CA ASN A 199 -15.54 -13.04 2.98
C ASN A 199 -16.29 -12.49 1.75
N ASP A 200 -15.84 -11.36 1.20
CA ASP A 200 -16.43 -10.77 0.00
C ASP A 200 -16.02 -11.44 -1.32
N ASP A 201 -15.20 -12.49 -1.27
CA ASP A 201 -14.96 -13.38 -2.42
C ASP A 201 -16.02 -14.45 -2.59
N GLU A 202 -16.78 -14.77 -1.55
CA GLU A 202 -17.76 -15.85 -1.59
C GLU A 202 -18.85 -15.52 -2.63
N GLU A 203 -18.99 -16.41 -3.61
CA GLU A 203 -20.03 -16.29 -4.63
C GLU A 203 -21.40 -16.56 -4.00
N GLY A 204 -22.40 -15.76 -4.36
CA GLY A 204 -23.78 -15.95 -3.87
C GLY A 204 -24.05 -15.48 -2.44
N CYS A 205 -23.14 -14.74 -1.79
CA CYS A 205 -23.52 -14.05 -0.56
C CYS A 205 -24.47 -12.89 -0.87
N ASP A 206 -25.75 -13.05 -0.55
CA ASP A 206 -26.80 -12.01 -0.63
C ASP A 206 -26.55 -10.85 0.36
N CYS A 207 -25.47 -10.91 1.13
CA CYS A 207 -25.06 -9.91 2.10
C CYS A 207 -24.37 -8.68 1.48
N TYR A 208 -24.10 -8.70 0.17
CA TYR A 208 -23.48 -7.60 -0.55
C TYR A 208 -24.46 -6.89 -1.49
N PHE A 209 -24.39 -5.57 -1.50
CA PHE A 209 -25.23 -4.72 -2.35
C PHE A 209 -24.78 -4.82 -3.81
N ASP A 210 -25.68 -5.21 -4.71
CA ASP A 210 -25.47 -5.12 -6.16
C ASP A 210 -25.89 -3.73 -6.66
N ASP A 211 -24.95 -2.79 -6.70
CA ASP A 211 -25.13 -1.47 -7.32
C ASP A 211 -24.72 -1.44 -8.80
N GLY A 212 -24.50 -2.61 -9.42
CA GLY A 212 -23.97 -2.73 -10.77
C GLY A 212 -22.53 -2.22 -10.93
N ARG A 213 -21.84 -1.80 -9.86
CA ARG A 213 -20.44 -1.41 -9.94
C ARG A 213 -19.55 -2.63 -10.00
N ARG A 214 -18.55 -2.51 -10.87
CA ARG A 214 -17.64 -3.60 -11.16
C ARG A 214 -16.21 -3.34 -10.69
N SER A 215 -15.94 -2.24 -9.97
CA SER A 215 -14.56 -1.91 -9.56
C SER A 215 -13.89 -2.99 -8.71
N HIS A 216 -14.65 -3.80 -7.97
CA HIS A 216 -14.13 -4.99 -7.27
C HIS A 216 -13.84 -6.13 -8.25
N LEU A 217 -14.82 -6.49 -9.08
CA LEU A 217 -14.77 -7.62 -10.02
C LEU A 217 -13.74 -7.43 -11.15
N ASP A 218 -13.66 -6.21 -11.68
CA ASP A 218 -12.75 -5.82 -12.74
C ASP A 218 -11.34 -5.49 -12.20
N SER A 219 -11.13 -5.56 -10.89
CA SER A 219 -9.83 -5.28 -10.27
C SER A 219 -8.79 -6.34 -10.66
N PRO A 220 -7.53 -5.95 -10.92
CA PRO A 220 -6.43 -6.91 -11.13
C PRO A 220 -6.17 -7.79 -9.91
N TRP A 221 -6.69 -7.41 -8.73
CA TRP A 221 -6.52 -8.14 -7.47
C TRP A 221 -7.67 -9.08 -7.14
N HIS A 222 -8.68 -9.21 -8.02
CA HIS A 222 -9.74 -10.20 -7.85
C HIS A 222 -9.19 -11.63 -7.97
N LEU A 223 -9.73 -12.61 -7.23
CA LEU A 223 -9.21 -13.99 -7.20
C LEU A 223 -9.14 -14.69 -8.56
N GLN A 224 -9.99 -14.29 -9.51
CA GLN A 224 -9.95 -14.81 -10.88
C GLN A 224 -8.73 -14.31 -11.67
N GLN A 225 -8.19 -13.13 -11.31
CA GLN A 225 -7.05 -12.49 -11.98
C GLN A 225 -5.74 -12.64 -11.19
N TRP A 226 -5.84 -12.62 -9.86
CA TRP A 226 -4.72 -12.75 -8.94
C TRP A 226 -4.89 -13.98 -8.06
N LYS A 227 -3.97 -14.93 -8.21
CA LYS A 227 -3.76 -16.01 -7.24
C LYS A 227 -2.35 -15.88 -6.70
N ALA A 228 -2.22 -15.80 -5.38
CA ALA A 228 -0.93 -15.81 -4.73
C ALA A 228 -0.20 -17.10 -5.13
N ARG A 229 0.82 -16.96 -5.98
CA ARG A 229 1.64 -18.08 -6.44
C ARG A 229 3.08 -17.78 -6.06
N THR A 230 3.51 -18.37 -4.95
CA THR A 230 4.88 -18.29 -4.47
C THR A 230 5.87 -19.00 -5.41
N ASP A 231 5.38 -19.86 -6.31
CA ASP A 231 6.19 -20.75 -7.15
C ASP A 231 6.59 -20.18 -8.54
N ARG A 232 5.89 -19.18 -9.10
CA ARG A 232 5.96 -18.91 -10.56
C ARG A 232 6.19 -17.47 -11.03
N SER A 233 6.40 -16.52 -10.14
CA SER A 233 7.09 -15.25 -10.39
C SER A 233 6.77 -14.31 -9.25
N PRO A 234 7.77 -13.83 -8.50
CA PRO A 234 7.49 -13.00 -7.37
C PRO A 234 7.00 -11.63 -7.86
N PHE A 235 5.76 -11.27 -7.57
CA PHE A 235 5.36 -9.87 -7.60
C PHE A 235 5.77 -9.21 -6.29
N VAL A 236 6.22 -7.97 -6.36
CA VAL A 236 6.40 -7.14 -5.17
C VAL A 236 5.26 -6.14 -5.11
N GLY A 237 4.58 -6.09 -3.97
CA GLY A 237 3.62 -5.05 -3.63
C GLY A 237 4.12 -4.24 -2.44
N ILE A 238 4.09 -2.92 -2.54
CA ILE A 238 4.42 -2.03 -1.44
C ILE A 238 3.37 -0.92 -1.28
N LEU A 239 3.29 -0.38 -0.06
CA LEU A 239 2.52 0.79 0.28
C LEU A 239 3.45 1.86 0.87
N ILE A 240 3.39 3.07 0.32
CA ILE A 240 4.20 4.20 0.78
C ILE A 240 3.37 5.13 1.64
N MET A 241 3.91 5.48 2.81
CA MET A 241 3.30 6.41 3.74
C MET A 241 4.32 7.45 4.22
N LEU A 242 3.82 8.61 4.64
CA LEU A 242 4.62 9.62 5.33
C LEU A 242 5.14 9.04 6.66
N ARG A 243 6.44 9.21 6.91
CA ARG A 243 6.98 8.95 8.24
C ARG A 243 6.78 10.18 9.13
N PRO A 244 6.05 10.08 10.26
CA PRO A 244 5.94 11.20 11.18
C PRO A 244 7.33 11.54 11.72
N CYS A 245 7.76 12.79 11.51
CA CYS A 245 9.04 13.25 12.06
C CYS A 245 9.00 13.12 13.58
N ASN A 246 10.00 12.45 14.17
CA ASN A 246 10.19 12.40 15.61
C ASN A 246 10.61 13.78 16.12
N ARG A 247 9.67 14.74 16.22
CA ARG A 247 9.90 15.92 17.06
C ARG A 247 10.02 15.39 18.48
N LYS A 248 11.20 15.58 19.10
CA LYS A 248 11.60 15.03 20.41
C LYS A 248 10.66 15.36 21.60
N GLY A 249 9.49 15.97 21.38
CA GLY A 249 8.48 16.29 22.39
C GLY A 249 7.22 15.41 22.41
N LEU A 250 7.02 14.47 21.47
CA LEU A 250 5.77 13.66 21.39
C LEU A 250 5.88 12.22 21.91
N ARG A 251 6.85 11.94 22.79
CA ARG A 251 7.11 10.58 23.32
C ARG A 251 5.95 9.97 24.12
N SER A 252 4.94 10.73 24.53
CA SER A 252 3.78 10.19 25.26
C SER A 252 2.64 9.66 24.38
N ARG A 253 2.59 9.99 23.07
CA ARG A 253 1.44 9.62 22.21
C ARG A 253 1.64 8.34 21.39
N PHE A 254 2.87 7.92 21.11
CA PHE A 254 3.13 6.77 20.23
C PHE A 254 2.94 5.39 20.88
N ARG A 255 2.93 5.27 22.22
CA ARG A 255 2.61 3.99 22.88
C ARG A 255 1.16 3.53 22.66
N ARG A 256 0.23 4.44 22.30
CA ARG A 256 -1.17 4.10 21.99
C ARG A 256 -1.41 3.61 20.55
N LEU A 257 -0.45 3.79 19.63
CA LEU A 257 -0.60 3.34 18.23
C LEU A 257 -0.34 1.83 18.08
N ARG A 258 0.54 1.24 18.90
CA ARG A 258 0.78 -0.22 18.90
C ARG A 258 -0.46 -1.04 19.27
N THR A 259 -1.32 -0.50 20.13
CA THR A 259 -2.54 -1.21 20.55
C THR A 259 -3.68 -1.08 19.54
N LYS A 260 -3.72 0.00 18.75
CA LYS A 260 -4.77 0.21 17.74
C LYS A 260 -4.54 -0.60 16.46
N PHE A 261 -3.29 -0.85 16.06
CA PHE A 261 -3.00 -1.73 14.91
C PHE A 261 -3.47 -3.17 15.13
N ARG A 262 -3.36 -3.71 16.35
CA ARG A 262 -3.81 -5.08 16.67
C ARG A 262 -5.33 -5.27 16.67
N VAL A 263 -6.11 -4.22 16.92
CA VAL A 263 -7.58 -4.31 16.80
C VAL A 263 -7.99 -4.30 15.33
N TRP A 264 -7.17 -3.72 14.46
CA TRP A 264 -7.47 -3.54 13.04
C TRP A 264 -7.20 -4.81 12.20
N GLU A 265 -6.19 -5.61 12.56
CA GLU A 265 -5.94 -6.94 11.96
C GLU A 265 -7.07 -7.98 12.20
N ARG A 266 -8.08 -7.65 13.02
CA ARG A 266 -9.29 -8.50 13.21
C ARG A 266 -10.47 -8.11 12.32
N TRP A 267 -10.40 -6.99 11.60
CA TRP A 267 -11.48 -6.47 10.75
C TRP A 267 -11.13 -6.44 9.25
N LEU A 268 -9.87 -6.72 8.91
CA LEU A 268 -9.41 -7.08 7.56
C LEU A 268 -9.25 -8.59 7.51
#